data_AF-A0A402AGT1-F1
#
_entry.id   AF-A0A402AGT1-F1
#
_cell.length_a   1.000
_cell.length_b   1.000
_cell.length_c   1.000
_cell.angle_alpha   90.00
_cell.angle_beta   90.00
_cell.angle_gamma   90.00
#
_symmetry.space_group_name_H-M   'P 1'
#
loop_
_entity.id
_entity.type
_entity.pdbx_description
1 polymer ?
#
loop_
_entity_poly.entity_id
_entity_poly.type
_entity_poly.pdbx_seq_one_letter_code
_entity_poly.pdbx_strand_id
1 'polypeptide(L)'
;MLSDDVKPVPMSTVEAGRKGGSTVRDRYGDDYYRRIGKKGGTSLKEKRGSEYYREIAQKGGQANVNKYGVKHFSAMGKKGGDTTKSRQDPDFYRRIGKLGSAARRKKKDLAEQPSDKTAG
;
A
#
# COMPACT_ATOMS: atom_id res chain seq x y z
N MET A 1 -18.43 34.33 -41.09
CA MET A 1 -17.43 33.43 -40.48
C MET A 1 -17.82 33.28 -39.01
N LEU A 2 -18.45 32.16 -38.63
CA LEU A 2 -18.73 31.85 -37.22
C LEU A 2 -17.42 31.34 -36.61
N SER A 3 -16.92 32.05 -35.60
CA SER A 3 -15.85 31.55 -34.75
C SER A 3 -16.43 30.44 -33.89
N ASP A 4 -16.08 29.19 -34.18
CA ASP A 4 -16.35 28.09 -33.27
C ASP A 4 -15.56 28.35 -31.97
N ASP A 5 -16.27 28.81 -30.94
CA ASP A 5 -15.82 28.84 -29.55
C ASP A 5 -15.48 27.41 -29.13
N VAL A 6 -14.22 26.98 -29.36
CA VAL A 6 -13.69 25.72 -28.86
C VAL A 6 -13.56 25.84 -27.35
N LYS A 7 -14.65 25.52 -26.63
CA LYS A 7 -14.62 25.41 -25.18
C LYS A 7 -13.67 24.28 -24.79
N PRO A 8 -12.74 24.49 -23.84
CA PRO A 8 -11.84 23.44 -23.41
C PRO A 8 -12.65 22.27 -22.84
N VAL A 9 -12.36 21.06 -23.32
CA VAL A 9 -13.00 19.84 -22.86
C VAL A 9 -12.83 19.74 -21.33
N PRO A 10 -13.91 19.56 -20.55
CA PRO A 10 -13.80 19.48 -19.10
C PRO A 10 -12.94 18.27 -18.71
N MET A 11 -11.80 18.56 -18.09
CA MET A 11 -10.83 17.54 -17.66
C MET A 11 -11.35 16.82 -16.40
N SER A 12 -11.16 15.51 -16.32
CA SER A 12 -11.52 14.75 -15.12
C SER A 12 -10.61 15.10 -13.94
N THR A 13 -11.08 14.91 -12.71
CA THR A 13 -10.27 15.11 -11.49
C THR A 13 -9.01 14.25 -11.48
N VAL A 14 -9.08 13.06 -12.07
CA VAL A 14 -7.93 12.14 -12.21
C VAL A 14 -6.88 12.71 -13.14
N GLU A 15 -7.30 13.21 -14.30
CA GLU A 15 -6.40 13.84 -15.28
C GLU A 15 -5.80 15.13 -14.75
N ALA A 16 -6.59 15.95 -14.06
CA ALA A 16 -6.12 17.17 -13.42
C ALA A 16 -5.05 16.86 -12.35
N GLY A 17 -5.29 15.86 -11.50
CA GLY A 17 -4.32 15.41 -10.50
C GLY A 17 -3.02 14.90 -11.14
N ARG A 18 -3.13 14.07 -12.19
CA ARG A 18 -1.96 13.56 -12.92
C ARG A 18 -1.16 14.70 -13.55
N LYS A 19 -1.84 15.60 -14.28
CA LYS A 19 -1.21 16.73 -14.96
C LYS A 19 -0.55 17.69 -13.98
N GLY A 20 -1.19 17.97 -12.84
CA GLY A 20 -0.62 18.80 -11.78
C GLY A 20 0.65 18.18 -11.19
N GLY A 21 0.60 16.88 -10.88
CA GLY A 21 1.76 16.14 -10.36
C GLY A 21 2.94 16.13 -11.33
N SER A 22 2.68 15.82 -12.61
CA SER A 22 3.70 15.87 -13.66
C SER A 22 4.29 17.27 -13.81
N THR A 23 3.46 18.30 -13.85
CA THR A 23 3.92 19.69 -13.97
C THR A 23 4.86 20.11 -12.83
N VAL A 24 4.56 19.69 -11.60
CA VAL A 24 5.42 20.00 -10.44
C VAL A 24 6.74 19.23 -10.52
N ARG A 25 6.69 17.95 -10.90
CA ARG A 25 7.90 17.14 -11.10
C ARG A 25 8.78 17.73 -12.20
N ASP A 26 8.19 18.11 -13.32
CA ASP A 26 8.95 18.62 -14.47
C ASP A 26 9.54 20.01 -14.19
N ARG A 27 8.88 20.85 -13.37
CA ARG A 27 9.40 22.16 -12.96
C ARG A 27 10.49 22.10 -11.88
N TYR A 28 10.32 21.24 -10.88
CA TYR A 28 11.12 21.28 -9.65
C TYR A 28 11.97 20.03 -9.42
N GLY A 29 11.85 19.03 -10.28
CA GLY A 29 12.59 17.77 -10.22
C GLY A 29 11.99 16.73 -9.28
N ASP A 30 12.47 15.50 -9.45
CA ASP A 30 12.01 14.32 -8.72
C ASP A 30 12.22 14.41 -7.21
N ASP A 31 13.36 14.97 -6.78
CA ASP A 31 13.67 15.13 -5.36
C ASP A 31 12.71 16.09 -4.67
N TYR A 32 12.35 17.19 -5.34
CA TYR A 32 11.36 18.13 -4.84
C TYR A 32 10.00 17.46 -4.74
N TYR A 33 9.57 16.77 -5.80
CA TYR A 33 8.29 16.05 -5.83
C TYR A 33 8.20 15.01 -4.71
N ARG A 34 9.26 14.22 -4.51
CA ARG A 34 9.34 13.22 -3.43
C ARG A 34 9.27 13.88 -2.05
N ARG A 35 9.96 15.00 -1.86
CA ARG A 35 9.99 15.75 -0.59
C ARG A 35 8.62 16.29 -0.21
N ILE A 36 7.90 16.92 -1.16
CA ILE A 36 6.56 17.45 -0.88
C ILE A 36 5.54 16.33 -0.64
N GLY A 37 5.64 15.21 -1.36
CA GLY A 37 4.80 14.03 -1.14
C GLY A 37 5.02 13.43 0.25
N LYS A 38 6.28 13.28 0.67
CA LYS A 38 6.63 12.82 2.02
C LYS A 38 6.10 13.78 3.09
N LYS A 39 6.28 15.10 2.92
CA LYS A 39 5.78 16.10 3.86
C LYS A 39 4.25 16.01 4.01
N GLY A 40 3.52 15.92 2.90
CA GLY A 40 2.07 15.76 2.91
C GLY A 40 1.62 14.49 3.66
N GLY A 41 2.27 13.36 3.40
CA GLY A 41 2.00 12.10 4.09
C GLY A 41 2.27 12.18 5.60
N THR A 42 3.41 12.73 6.00
CA THR A 42 3.75 12.90 7.43
C THR A 42 2.74 13.80 8.14
N SER A 43 2.43 14.97 7.58
CA SER A 43 1.44 15.88 8.19
C SER A 43 0.05 15.25 8.26
N LEU A 44 -0.33 14.42 7.29
CA LEU A 44 -1.60 13.69 7.33
C LEU A 44 -1.61 12.61 8.41
N LYS A 45 -0.47 11.93 8.62
CA LYS A 45 -0.29 10.93 9.69
C LYS A 45 -0.36 11.56 11.07
N GLU A 46 0.26 12.72 11.26
CA GLU A 46 0.18 13.48 12.51
C GLU A 46 -1.27 13.91 12.81
N LYS A 47 -2.01 14.37 11.80
CA LYS A 47 -3.38 14.87 11.97
C LYS A 47 -4.44 13.79 12.15
N ARG A 48 -4.33 12.67 11.42
CA ARG A 48 -5.38 11.65 11.32
C ARG A 48 -5.01 10.32 11.97
N GLY A 49 -3.78 10.17 12.44
CA GLY A 49 -3.29 8.96 13.08
C GLY A 49 -3.12 7.78 12.13
N SER A 50 -2.76 6.63 12.71
CA SER A 50 -2.52 5.38 11.97
C SER A 50 -3.80 4.70 11.48
N GLU A 51 -4.95 4.92 12.13
CA GLU A 51 -6.24 4.36 11.70
C GLU A 51 -6.65 4.83 10.31
N TYR A 52 -6.48 6.12 10.04
CA TYR A 52 -6.77 6.68 8.71
C TYR A 52 -5.98 5.98 7.60
N TYR A 53 -4.70 5.68 7.85
CA TYR A 53 -3.86 4.96 6.89
C TYR A 53 -4.28 3.51 6.72
N ARG A 54 -4.72 2.84 7.79
CA ARG A 54 -5.27 1.48 7.71
C ARG A 54 -6.52 1.45 6.85
N GLU A 55 -7.43 2.41 7.06
CA GLU A 55 -8.69 2.49 6.32
C GLU A 55 -8.46 2.73 4.82
N ILE A 56 -7.62 3.70 4.45
CA ILE A 56 -7.32 3.97 3.03
C ILE A 56 -6.57 2.81 2.38
N ALA A 57 -5.68 2.13 3.11
CA ALA A 57 -4.97 0.97 2.59
C ALA A 57 -5.93 -0.21 2.36
N GLN A 58 -6.85 -0.45 3.28
CA GLN A 58 -7.88 -1.48 3.14
C GLN A 58 -8.80 -1.18 1.96
N LYS A 59 -9.29 0.06 1.83
CA LYS A 59 -10.12 0.51 0.70
C LYS A 59 -9.39 0.33 -0.64
N GLY A 60 -8.12 0.75 -0.71
CA GLY A 60 -7.29 0.58 -1.91
C GLY A 60 -7.05 -0.90 -2.25
N GLY A 61 -6.78 -1.72 -1.25
CA GLY A 61 -6.63 -3.17 -1.41
C GLY A 61 -7.91 -3.83 -1.93
N GLN A 62 -9.06 -3.50 -1.33
CA GLN A 62 -10.36 -4.03 -1.76
C GLN A 62 -10.70 -3.61 -3.19
N ALA A 63 -10.46 -2.34 -3.55
CA ALA A 63 -10.66 -1.87 -4.92
C ALA A 63 -9.77 -2.63 -5.93
N ASN A 64 -8.52 -2.93 -5.55
CA ASN A 64 -7.60 -3.71 -6.36
C ASN A 64 -8.09 -5.16 -6.53
N VAL A 65 -8.55 -5.80 -5.44
CA VAL A 65 -9.17 -7.13 -5.47
C VAL A 65 -10.40 -7.15 -6.36
N ASN A 66 -11.28 -6.16 -6.25
CA ASN A 66 -12.49 -6.07 -7.08
C ASN A 66 -12.15 -5.90 -8.56
N LYS A 67 -11.07 -5.16 -8.88
CA LYS A 67 -10.65 -4.89 -10.26
C LYS A 67 -9.99 -6.10 -10.94
N TYR A 68 -9.11 -6.81 -10.24
CA TYR A 68 -8.28 -7.87 -10.84
C TYR A 68 -8.68 -9.29 -10.43
N GLY A 69 -9.47 -9.43 -9.36
CA GLY A 69 -9.94 -10.70 -8.84
C GLY A 69 -8.87 -11.53 -8.12
N VAL A 70 -9.32 -12.50 -7.33
CA VAL A 70 -8.45 -13.35 -6.52
C VAL A 70 -7.44 -14.16 -7.33
N LYS A 71 -7.81 -14.60 -8.54
CA LYS A 71 -6.94 -15.39 -9.44
C LYS A 71 -5.66 -14.63 -9.81
N HIS A 72 -5.75 -13.31 -9.98
CA HIS A 72 -4.60 -12.47 -10.30
C HIS A 72 -3.55 -12.50 -9.19
N PHE A 73 -3.98 -12.35 -7.93
CA PHE A 73 -3.09 -12.39 -6.77
C PHE A 73 -2.55 -13.79 -6.52
N SER A 74 -3.35 -14.85 -6.73
CA SER A 74 -2.85 -16.22 -6.66
C SER A 74 -1.72 -16.47 -7.67
N ALA A 75 -1.85 -15.97 -8.90
CA ALA A 75 -0.81 -16.07 -9.91
C ALA A 75 0.47 -15.29 -9.52
N MET A 76 0.31 -14.08 -8.97
CA MET A 76 1.44 -13.31 -8.43
C MET A 76 2.15 -14.03 -7.28
N GLY A 77 1.39 -14.58 -6.33
CA GLY A 77 1.91 -15.36 -5.21
C GLY A 77 2.67 -16.60 -5.67
N LYS A 78 2.11 -17.34 -6.65
CA LYS A 78 2.78 -18.50 -7.25
C LYS A 78 4.09 -18.11 -7.92
N LYS A 79 4.08 -17.07 -8.76
CA LYS A 79 5.29 -16.57 -9.44
C LYS A 79 6.38 -16.14 -8.45
N GLY A 80 6.00 -15.46 -7.37
CA GLY A 80 6.93 -15.09 -6.30
C GLY A 80 7.53 -16.32 -5.62
N GLY A 81 6.68 -17.28 -5.24
CA GLY A 81 7.10 -18.54 -4.63
C GLY A 81 8.04 -19.37 -5.52
N ASP A 82 7.73 -19.49 -6.81
CA ASP A 82 8.55 -20.20 -7.79
C ASP A 82 9.92 -19.53 -7.96
N THR A 83 9.96 -18.19 -7.96
CA THR A 83 11.21 -17.42 -8.00
C THR A 83 12.06 -17.63 -6.75
N THR A 84 11.42 -17.71 -5.58
CA THR A 84 12.14 -18.04 -4.34
C THR A 84 12.66 -19.48 -4.40
N LYS A 85 11.85 -20.43 -4.87
CA LYS A 85 12.23 -21.84 -4.97
C LYS A 85 13.42 -22.08 -5.88
N SER A 86 13.51 -21.36 -7.00
CA SER A 86 14.63 -21.50 -7.92
C SER A 86 15.94 -20.90 -7.40
N ARG A 87 15.87 -19.98 -6.43
CA ARG A 87 17.04 -19.27 -5.89
C ARG A 87 17.54 -19.79 -4.55
N GLN A 88 16.70 -20.52 -3.81
CA GLN A 88 16.95 -20.86 -2.41
C GLN A 88 17.12 -22.36 -2.21
N ASP A 89 18.00 -22.71 -1.28
CA ASP A 89 18.27 -24.09 -0.85
C ASP A 89 17.19 -24.63 0.11
N PRO A 90 16.98 -25.96 0.25
CA PRO A 90 16.06 -26.53 1.24
C PRO A 90 16.17 -25.97 2.67
N ASP A 91 17.35 -25.55 3.14
CA ASP A 91 17.50 -24.95 4.48
C ASP A 91 16.79 -23.61 4.64
N PHE A 92 16.56 -22.88 3.54
CA PHE A 92 15.74 -21.66 3.54
C PHE A 92 14.31 -21.96 4.00
N TYR A 93 13.70 -23.02 3.45
CA TYR A 93 12.33 -23.41 3.78
C TYR A 93 12.19 -23.89 5.23
N ARG A 94 13.20 -24.60 5.73
CA ARG A 94 13.27 -25.00 7.15
C ARG A 94 13.30 -23.78 8.07
N ARG A 95 14.12 -22.77 7.73
CA ARG A 95 14.25 -21.54 8.52
C ARG A 95 12.94 -20.74 8.56
N ILE A 96 12.33 -20.47 7.41
CA ILE A 96 11.08 -19.71 7.35
C ILE A 96 9.92 -20.47 8.00
N GLY A 97 9.91 -21.81 7.91
CA GLY A 97 8.93 -22.66 8.59
C GLY A 97 9.05 -22.56 10.11
N LYS A 98 10.27 -22.65 10.66
CA LYS A 98 10.54 -22.42 12.09
C LYS A 98 10.09 -21.04 12.52
N LEU A 99 10.45 -19.99 11.77
CA LEU A 99 10.06 -18.61 12.06
C LEU A 99 8.53 -18.42 12.07
N GLY A 100 7.83 -18.99 11.08
CA GLY A 100 6.37 -18.92 10.98
C GLY A 100 5.67 -19.64 12.14
N SER A 101 6.17 -20.81 12.54
CA SER A 101 5.64 -21.55 13.70
C SER A 101 5.89 -20.82 15.02
N ALA A 102 7.05 -20.22 15.21
CA ALA A 102 7.39 -19.44 16.40
C ALA A 102 6.52 -18.17 16.51
N ALA A 103 6.29 -17.47 15.39
CA ALA A 103 5.42 -16.30 15.35
C ALA A 103 3.96 -16.65 15.72
N ARG A 104 3.46 -17.81 15.28
CA ARG A 104 2.12 -18.30 15.66
C ARG A 104 2.04 -18.61 17.15
N ARG A 105 3.05 -19.26 17.73
CA ARG A 105 3.10 -19.53 19.18
C ARG A 105 3.09 -18.23 19.98
N LYS A 106 3.99 -17.29 19.66
CA LYS A 106 4.03 -15.98 20.31
C LYS A 106 2.69 -15.24 20.25
N LYS A 107 1.97 -15.30 19.11
CA LYS A 107 0.63 -14.71 18.99
C LYS A 107 -0.39 -15.40 19.88
N LYS A 108 -0.33 -16.73 20.00
CA LYS A 108 -1.18 -17.50 20.90
C LYS A 108 -0.90 -17.14 22.36
N ASP A 109 0.37 -17.13 22.75
CA ASP A 109 0.79 -16.81 24.11
C ASP A 109 0.39 -15.37 24.50
N LEU A 110 0.49 -14.41 23.57
CA LEU A 110 0.00 -13.03 23.75
C LEU A 110 -1.53 -12.91 23.83
N ALA A 111 -2.27 -13.84 23.25
CA ALA A 111 -3.74 -13.87 23.28
C ALA A 111 -4.28 -14.65 24.49
N GLU A 112 -3.46 -15.50 25.11
CA GLU A 112 -3.81 -16.37 26.24
C GLU A 112 -3.31 -15.82 27.59
N GLN A 113 -2.52 -14.74 27.59
CA GLN A 113 -2.21 -13.98 28.80
C GLN A 113 -3.49 -13.32 29.34
N PRO A 114 -3.99 -13.70 30.53
CA PRO A 114 -5.11 -12.99 31.14
C PRO A 114 -4.69 -11.55 31.38
N SER A 115 -5.50 -10.60 30.94
CA SER A 115 -5.33 -9.20 31.35
C SER A 115 -5.46 -9.17 32.87
N ASP A 116 -4.35 -9.02 33.58
CA ASP A 116 -4.36 -8.67 35.00
C ASP A 116 -4.97 -7.28 35.11
N LYS A 117 -6.31 -7.25 35.24
CA LYS A 117 -7.08 -6.11 35.71
C LYS A 117 -7.18 -6.25 37.23
N THR A 118 -6.10 -5.93 37.92
CA THR A 118 -6.14 -5.38 39.28
C THR A 118 -6.18 -3.85 39.09
N ALA A 119 -7.32 -3.15 39.16
CA ALA A 119 -8.25 -2.93 40.27
C ALA A 119 -7.56 -2.38 41.53
N GLY A 120 -7.82 -1.12 41.87
CA GLY A 120 -7.46 -0.50 43.15
C GLY A 120 -6.81 0.87 43.00
#